data_AF-A0A9E0H7G9-F1
#
_entry.id   AF-A0A9E0H7G9-F1
#
_cell.length_a   1.000
_cell.length_b   1.000
_cell.length_c   1.000
_cell.angle_alpha   90.00
_cell.angle_beta   90.00
_cell.angle_gamma   90.00
#
_symmetry.space_group_name_H-M   'P 1'
#
loop_
_entity.id
_entity.type
_entity.pdbx_description
1 polymer ?
#
loop_
_entity_poly.entity_id
_entity_poly.type
_entity_poly.pdbx_seq_one_letter_code
_entity_poly.pdbx_strand_id
1 'polypeptide(L)'
;MNHESFSPPEHAWAVNDANVQSYRAFGVTSQSLLLVCGVVAAASSLAEWAVCGLAAIGLAQLLLVWCQPVWARVKIVDYYKLQCGLTEAEQRQFQRSCREAEYVRDPVARARANEALGRPGLSWLRETRRRFDVLLPLMYATAWAVVIGARLAK
;
A
#
# COMPACT_ATOMS: atom_id res chain seq x y z
N MET A 1 6.86 23.07 27.47
CA MET A 1 7.93 22.29 26.81
C MET A 1 7.31 20.98 26.38
N ASN A 2 6.90 20.87 25.11
CA ASN A 2 6.36 19.62 24.59
C ASN A 2 7.55 18.70 24.34
N HIS A 3 7.67 17.64 25.14
CA HIS A 3 8.52 16.51 24.80
C HIS A 3 7.90 15.82 23.58
N GLU A 4 8.21 16.31 22.38
CA GLU A 4 8.18 15.47 21.20
C GLU A 4 9.22 14.38 21.47
N SER A 5 8.75 13.23 21.96
CA SER A 5 9.59 12.06 22.13
C SER A 5 10.16 11.74 20.76
N PHE A 6 11.45 12.02 20.59
CA PHE A 6 12.19 11.65 19.40
C PHE A 6 12.18 10.12 19.33
N SER A 7 11.21 9.55 18.62
CA SER A 7 11.23 8.14 18.29
C SER A 7 12.35 7.95 17.27
N PRO A 8 13.34 7.08 17.54
CA PRO A 8 14.41 6.83 16.59
C PRO A 8 13.82 6.47 15.21
N PRO A 9 14.38 6.97 14.10
CA PRO A 9 13.84 6.70 12.77
C PRO A 9 13.71 5.20 12.46
N GLU A 10 14.56 4.36 13.08
CA GLU A 10 14.49 2.90 12.97
C GLU A 10 13.21 2.31 13.56
N HIS A 11 12.79 2.81 14.73
CA HIS A 11 11.55 2.38 15.37
C HIS A 11 10.34 2.84 14.54
N ALA A 12 10.33 4.10 14.12
CA ALA A 12 9.28 4.63 13.25
C ALA A 12 9.20 3.90 11.90
N TRP A 13 10.36 3.54 11.31
CA TRP A 13 10.43 2.71 10.12
C TRP A 13 9.81 1.33 10.35
N ALA A 14 10.23 0.62 11.40
CA ALA A 14 9.75 -0.73 11.71
C ALA A 14 8.24 -0.76 11.93
N VAL A 15 7.69 0.20 12.69
CA VAL A 15 6.24 0.30 12.94
C VAL A 15 5.48 0.57 11.65
N ASN A 16 5.94 1.51 10.82
CA ASN A 16 5.27 1.82 9.56
C ASN A 16 5.35 0.63 8.59
N ASP A 17 6.45 -0.11 8.58
CA ASP A 17 6.58 -1.29 7.73
C ASP A 17 5.64 -2.41 8.17
N ALA A 18 5.58 -2.69 9.47
CA ALA A 18 4.63 -3.64 10.05
C ALA A 18 3.18 -3.26 9.70
N ASN A 19 2.83 -1.97 9.79
CA ASN A 19 1.52 -1.49 9.40
C ASN A 19 1.22 -1.77 7.92
N VAL A 20 2.15 -1.52 7.00
CA VAL A 20 1.97 -1.84 5.57
C VAL A 20 1.71 -3.33 5.37
N GLN A 21 2.45 -4.21 6.05
CA GLN A 21 2.23 -5.65 5.93
C GLN A 21 0.87 -6.07 6.49
N SER A 22 0.41 -5.47 7.59
CA SER A 22 -0.92 -5.71 8.14
C SER A 22 -2.03 -5.30 7.17
N TYR A 23 -1.90 -4.15 6.49
CA TYR A 23 -2.86 -3.74 5.46
C TYR A 23 -2.90 -4.73 4.28
N ARG A 24 -1.74 -5.22 3.84
CA ARG A 24 -1.67 -6.26 2.79
C ARG A 24 -2.33 -7.55 3.25
N ALA A 25 -2.02 -8.04 4.45
CA ALA A 25 -2.59 -9.27 4.99
C ALA A 25 -4.13 -9.16 5.13
N PHE A 26 -4.61 -8.03 5.66
CA PHE A 26 -6.05 -7.75 5.74
C PHE A 26 -6.69 -7.71 4.36
N GLY A 27 -6.05 -7.04 3.40
CA GLY A 27 -6.52 -6.94 2.02
C GLY A 27 -6.66 -8.32 1.36
N VAL A 28 -5.61 -9.15 1.42
CA VAL A 28 -5.60 -10.52 0.88
C VAL A 28 -6.72 -11.34 1.52
N THR A 29 -6.85 -11.28 2.84
CA THR A 29 -7.85 -12.06 3.58
C THR A 29 -9.27 -11.67 3.18
N SER A 30 -9.57 -10.36 3.18
CA SER A 30 -10.89 -9.85 2.80
C SER A 30 -11.24 -10.12 1.34
N GLN A 31 -10.29 -9.99 0.41
CA GLN A 31 -10.50 -10.30 -1.01
C GLN A 31 -10.76 -11.79 -1.24
N SER A 32 -10.00 -12.65 -0.56
CA SER A 32 -10.18 -14.09 -0.66
C SER A 32 -11.56 -14.50 -0.17
N LEU A 33 -12.03 -13.94 0.95
CA LEU A 33 -13.38 -14.17 1.45
C LEU A 33 -14.45 -13.69 0.47
N LEU A 34 -14.34 -12.45 -0.03
CA LEU A 34 -15.31 -11.87 -0.96
C LEU A 34 -15.36 -12.65 -2.28
N LEU A 35 -14.22 -13.12 -2.80
CA LEU A 35 -14.18 -13.96 -3.99
C LEU A 35 -14.84 -15.32 -3.76
N VAL A 36 -14.61 -15.97 -2.63
CA VAL A 36 -15.29 -17.23 -2.29
C VAL A 36 -16.80 -17.01 -2.25
N CYS A 37 -17.27 -15.95 -1.59
CA CYS A 37 -18.68 -15.56 -1.61
C CYS A 37 -19.18 -15.30 -3.04
N GLY A 38 -18.41 -14.60 -3.86
CA GLY A 38 -18.74 -14.30 -5.25
C GLY A 38 -18.86 -15.55 -6.13
N VAL A 39 -17.94 -16.50 -6.00
CA VAL A 39 -17.96 -17.79 -6.71
C VAL A 39 -19.18 -18.62 -6.30
N VAL A 40 -19.42 -18.76 -4.99
CA VAL A 40 -20.60 -19.47 -4.48
C VAL A 40 -21.87 -18.80 -4.97
N ALA A 41 -21.95 -17.47 -4.93
CA ALA A 41 -23.11 -16.74 -5.42
C ALA A 41 -23.33 -16.92 -6.93
N ALA A 42 -22.27 -16.90 -7.74
CA ALA A 42 -22.34 -17.10 -9.19
C ALA A 42 -22.79 -18.52 -9.58
N ALA A 43 -22.46 -19.52 -8.75
CA ALA A 43 -22.91 -20.91 -8.90
C ALA A 43 -24.35 -21.14 -8.44
N SER A 44 -24.90 -20.23 -7.63
CA SER A 44 -26.24 -20.33 -7.04
C SER A 44 -27.33 -19.77 -7.96
N SER A 45 -28.60 -19.97 -7.57
CA SER A 45 -29.76 -19.31 -8.19
C SER A 45 -29.92 -17.84 -7.76
N LEU A 46 -28.90 -17.24 -7.18
CA LEU A 46 -28.91 -15.83 -6.81
C LEU A 46 -29.04 -14.96 -8.06
N ALA A 47 -29.71 -13.82 -7.89
CA ALA A 47 -29.88 -12.85 -8.96
C ALA A 47 -28.53 -12.25 -9.36
N GLU A 48 -28.37 -11.94 -10.65
CA GLU A 48 -27.14 -11.41 -11.22
C GLU A 48 -26.65 -10.14 -10.53
N TRP A 49 -27.57 -9.26 -10.15
CA TRP A 49 -27.24 -8.02 -9.45
C TRP A 49 -26.52 -8.26 -8.11
N ALA A 50 -26.79 -9.39 -7.43
CA ALA A 50 -26.13 -9.73 -6.18
C ALA A 50 -24.67 -10.12 -6.40
N VAL A 51 -24.39 -10.87 -7.48
CA VAL A 51 -23.03 -11.23 -7.91
C VAL A 51 -22.26 -9.98 -8.33
N CYS A 52 -22.88 -9.11 -9.14
CA CYS A 52 -22.30 -7.83 -9.55
C CYS A 52 -22.05 -6.91 -8.35
N GLY A 53 -22.95 -6.90 -7.36
CA GLY A 53 -22.79 -6.15 -6.12
C GLY A 53 -21.59 -6.61 -5.29
N LEU A 54 -21.42 -7.93 -5.13
CA LEU A 54 -20.25 -8.50 -4.47
C LEU A 54 -18.95 -8.14 -5.21
N ALA A 55 -18.96 -8.21 -6.53
CA ALA A 55 -17.81 -7.80 -7.34
C ALA A 55 -17.51 -6.30 -7.21
N ALA A 56 -18.52 -5.44 -7.20
CA ALA A 56 -18.34 -4.01 -6.98
C ALA A 56 -17.72 -3.72 -5.61
N ILE A 57 -18.17 -4.39 -4.55
CA ILE A 57 -17.58 -4.30 -3.21
C ILE A 57 -16.12 -4.78 -3.22
N GLY A 58 -15.85 -5.92 -3.86
CA GLY A 58 -14.49 -6.46 -4.03
C GLY A 58 -13.56 -5.48 -4.75
N LEU A 59 -13.97 -4.94 -5.89
CA LEU A 59 -13.17 -3.98 -6.65
C LEU A 59 -12.98 -2.66 -5.89
N ALA A 60 -14.02 -2.17 -5.20
CA ALA A 60 -13.92 -0.99 -4.35
C ALA A 60 -12.93 -1.20 -3.20
N GLN A 61 -12.92 -2.38 -2.57
CA GLN A 61 -11.95 -2.73 -1.54
C GLN A 61 -10.52 -2.70 -2.10
N LEU A 62 -10.27 -3.23 -3.31
CA LEU A 62 -8.95 -3.14 -3.94
C LEU A 62 -8.50 -1.69 -4.12
N LEU A 63 -9.38 -0.79 -4.57
CA LEU A 63 -9.00 0.60 -4.80
C LEU A 63 -8.80 1.38 -3.49
N LEU A 64 -9.76 1.25 -2.56
CA LEU A 64 -9.85 2.09 -1.37
C LEU A 64 -9.03 1.58 -0.19
N VAL A 65 -8.86 0.26 -0.07
CA VAL A 65 -8.16 -0.38 1.05
C VAL A 65 -6.76 -0.83 0.66
N TRP A 66 -6.56 -1.28 -0.58
CA TRP A 66 -5.24 -1.69 -1.06
C TRP A 66 -4.48 -0.53 -1.70
N CYS A 67 -4.93 -0.05 -2.87
CA CYS A 67 -4.14 0.88 -3.68
C CYS A 67 -3.85 2.20 -2.95
N GLN A 68 -4.87 2.88 -2.43
CA GLN A 68 -4.66 4.17 -1.75
C GLN A 68 -3.79 4.06 -0.49
N PRO A 69 -4.12 3.20 0.50
CA PRO A 69 -3.43 3.20 1.78
C PRO A 69 -2.04 2.58 1.68
N VAL A 70 -1.87 1.47 0.93
CA VAL A 70 -0.56 0.81 0.80
C VAL A 70 0.41 1.75 0.09
N TRP A 71 0.01 2.40 -1.01
CA TRP A 71 0.90 3.31 -1.73
C TRP A 71 1.27 4.55 -0.91
N ALA A 72 0.33 5.11 -0.14
CA ALA A 72 0.62 6.22 0.76
C ALA A 72 1.60 5.81 1.88
N ARG A 73 1.35 4.66 2.52
CA ARG A 73 2.16 4.16 3.63
C ARG A 73 3.56 3.73 3.20
N VAL A 74 3.73 3.17 2.00
CA VAL A 74 5.06 2.85 1.45
C VAL A 74 5.95 4.09 1.35
N LYS A 75 5.40 5.26 1.02
CA LYS A 75 6.18 6.52 1.00
C LYS A 75 6.65 6.95 2.38
N ILE A 76 5.84 6.73 3.42
CA ILE A 76 6.21 7.01 4.81
C ILE A 76 7.33 6.05 5.25
N VAL A 77 7.21 4.76 4.91
CA VAL A 77 8.27 3.78 5.19
C VAL A 77 9.58 4.19 4.53
N ASP A 78 9.54 4.64 3.27
CA ASP A 78 10.72 5.16 2.57
C ASP A 78 11.33 6.37 3.28
N TYR A 79 10.51 7.31 3.75
CA TYR A 79 10.98 8.51 4.47
C TYR A 79 11.80 8.16 5.72
N TYR A 80 11.30 7.26 6.56
CA TYR A 80 12.02 6.83 7.76
C TYR A 80 13.23 5.95 7.43
N LYS A 81 13.10 5.08 6.41
CA LYS A 81 14.21 4.22 5.97
C LYS A 81 15.39 5.01 5.42
N LEU A 82 15.15 6.15 4.77
CA LEU A 82 16.22 7.04 4.31
C LEU A 82 17.04 7.63 5.47
N GLN A 83 16.42 7.82 6.62
CA GLN A 83 17.06 8.33 7.83
C GLN A 83 17.81 7.25 8.61
N CYS A 84 17.49 5.97 8.40
CA CYS A 84 18.23 4.85 9.00
C CYS A 84 19.70 4.89 8.56
N GLY A 85 20.60 4.81 9.54
CA GLY A 85 22.06 4.87 9.33
C GLY A 85 22.62 6.28 9.16
N LEU A 86 21.80 7.34 9.26
CA LEU A 86 22.30 8.72 9.42
C LEU A 86 22.62 8.99 10.90
N THR A 87 23.58 9.86 11.16
CA THR A 87 23.84 10.41 12.49
C THR A 87 22.68 11.29 12.97
N GLU A 88 22.56 11.52 14.28
CA GLU A 88 21.46 12.34 14.82
C GLU A 88 21.46 13.78 14.25
N ALA A 89 22.64 14.35 14.00
CA ALA A 89 22.77 15.66 13.38
C ALA A 89 22.24 15.69 11.93
N GLU A 90 22.60 14.68 11.13
CA GLU A 90 22.13 14.53 9.75
C GLU A 90 20.63 14.27 9.70
N GLN A 91 20.08 13.46 10.62
CA GLN A 91 18.65 13.22 10.74
C GLN A 91 17.89 14.52 10.99
N ARG A 92 18.34 15.33 11.96
CA ARG A 92 17.72 16.63 12.26
C ARG A 92 17.82 17.59 11.08
N GLN A 93 18.95 17.62 10.37
CA GLN A 93 19.12 18.43 9.18
C GLN A 93 18.17 18.00 8.05
N PHE A 94 18.05 16.70 7.82
CA PHE A 94 17.14 16.13 6.83
C PHE A 94 15.68 16.51 7.13
N GLN A 95 15.21 16.29 8.36
CA GLN A 95 13.84 16.60 8.79
C GLN A 95 13.50 18.10 8.67
N ARG A 96 14.48 18.99 8.81
CA ARG A 96 14.32 20.43 8.57
C ARG A 96 14.21 20.76 7.10
N SER A 97 14.94 20.04 6.25
CA SER A 97 14.96 20.25 4.79
C SER A 97 13.74 19.68 4.07
N CYS A 98 13.17 18.58 4.59
CA CYS A 98 12.01 17.92 4.02
C CYS A 98 11.23 17.24 5.14
N ARG A 99 10.02 17.71 5.42
CA ARG A 99 9.14 17.09 6.42
C ARG A 99 8.48 15.83 5.84
N GLU A 100 8.05 14.91 6.71
CA GLU A 100 7.37 13.67 6.28
C GLU A 100 6.18 13.95 5.33
N ALA A 101 5.33 14.91 5.70
CA ALA A 101 4.16 15.26 4.90
C ALA A 101 4.53 15.79 3.50
N GLU A 102 5.63 16.53 3.39
CA GLU A 102 6.15 17.04 2.12
C GLU A 102 6.71 15.88 1.29
N TYR A 103 7.49 15.00 1.89
CA TYR A 103 8.05 13.82 1.22
C TYR A 103 6.97 12.89 0.66
N VAL A 104 5.85 12.73 1.36
CA VAL A 104 4.75 11.83 0.95
C VAL A 104 3.91 12.43 -0.19
N ARG A 105 3.66 13.74 -0.15
CA ARG A 105 2.72 14.43 -1.04
C ARG A 105 3.39 15.03 -2.27
N ASP A 106 4.60 15.58 -2.14
CA ASP A 106 5.30 16.26 -3.22
C ASP A 106 6.36 15.34 -3.86
N PRO A 107 6.14 14.86 -5.11
CA PRO A 107 7.10 14.02 -5.81
C PRO A 107 8.43 14.73 -6.09
N VAL A 108 8.43 16.06 -6.24
CA VAL A 108 9.63 16.87 -6.51
C VAL A 108 10.46 17.04 -5.24
N ALA A 109 9.83 17.34 -4.09
CA ALA A 109 10.52 17.33 -2.79
C ALA A 109 11.13 15.95 -2.50
N ARG A 110 10.38 14.88 -2.76
CA ARG A 110 10.88 13.51 -2.59
C ARG A 110 12.08 13.18 -3.48
N ALA A 111 12.06 13.59 -4.75
CA ALA A 111 13.18 13.38 -5.66
C ALA A 111 14.45 14.08 -5.14
N ARG A 112 14.33 15.36 -4.79
CA ARG A 112 15.42 16.16 -4.21
C ARG A 112 15.97 15.54 -2.92
N ALA A 113 15.09 15.06 -2.04
CA ALA A 113 15.48 14.40 -0.79
C ALA A 113 16.28 13.09 -1.03
N ASN A 114 15.85 12.27 -2.02
CA ASN A 114 16.57 11.05 -2.39
C ASN A 114 17.96 11.34 -2.98
N GLU A 115 18.06 12.38 -3.81
CA GLU A 115 19.31 12.82 -4.43
C GLU A 115 20.28 13.38 -3.39
N ALA A 116 19.80 14.25 -2.49
CA ALA A 116 20.62 14.89 -1.45
C ALA A 116 21.29 13.88 -0.52
N LEU A 117 20.65 12.75 -0.25
CA LEU A 117 21.21 11.69 0.58
C LEU A 117 22.07 10.69 -0.20
N GLY A 118 22.29 10.88 -1.51
CA GLY A 118 23.00 9.92 -2.34
C GLY A 118 22.34 8.53 -2.34
N ARG A 119 21.03 8.47 -2.01
CA ARG A 119 20.22 7.25 -1.98
C ARG A 119 19.14 7.32 -3.06
N PRO A 120 19.50 7.49 -4.36
CA PRO A 120 18.54 7.33 -5.45
C PRO A 120 17.97 5.89 -5.49
N GLY A 121 18.68 4.94 -4.84
CA GLY A 121 18.57 3.49 -4.96
C GLY A 121 17.83 2.74 -3.85
N LEU A 122 16.72 3.25 -3.31
CA LEU A 122 15.69 2.32 -2.79
C LEU A 122 15.00 1.52 -3.92
N SER A 123 15.46 1.67 -5.16
CA SER A 123 14.93 1.10 -6.39
C SER A 123 14.65 -0.39 -6.33
N TRP A 124 15.53 -1.24 -5.79
CA TRP A 124 15.31 -2.69 -5.74
C TRP A 124 14.22 -3.10 -4.73
N LEU A 125 14.17 -2.40 -3.59
CA LEU A 125 13.18 -2.62 -2.53
C LEU A 125 11.82 -2.08 -2.95
N ARG A 126 11.83 -0.94 -3.65
CA ARG A 126 10.68 -0.37 -4.36
C ARG A 126 10.19 -1.29 -5.46
N GLU A 127 11.08 -1.93 -6.22
CA GLU A 127 10.72 -2.81 -7.33
C GLU A 127 10.02 -4.08 -6.84
N THR A 128 10.59 -4.75 -5.82
CA THR A 128 9.98 -5.96 -5.24
C THR A 128 8.60 -5.63 -4.62
N ARG A 129 8.51 -4.53 -3.85
CA ARG A 129 7.23 -4.09 -3.26
C ARG A 129 6.23 -3.68 -4.33
N ARG A 130 6.66 -2.94 -5.36
CA ARG A 130 5.80 -2.50 -6.46
C ARG A 130 5.24 -3.68 -7.24
N ARG A 131 6.04 -4.73 -7.46
CA ARG A 131 5.55 -5.97 -8.08
C ARG A 131 4.43 -6.59 -7.23
N PHE A 132 4.63 -6.78 -5.93
CA PHE A 132 3.56 -7.30 -5.06
C PHE A 132 2.34 -6.37 -4.98
N ASP A 133 2.56 -5.07 -4.80
CA ASP A 133 1.51 -4.06 -4.60
C ASP A 133 0.69 -3.78 -5.87
N VAL A 134 1.19 -4.16 -7.05
CA VAL A 134 0.47 -4.05 -8.34
C VAL A 134 -0.05 -5.40 -8.81
N LEU A 135 0.75 -6.46 -8.73
CA LEU A 135 0.39 -7.79 -9.21
C LEU A 135 -0.76 -8.40 -8.41
N LEU A 136 -0.74 -8.28 -7.08
CA LEU A 136 -1.81 -8.86 -6.25
C LEU A 136 -3.19 -8.24 -6.54
N PRO A 137 -3.36 -6.91 -6.56
CA PRO A 137 -4.62 -6.30 -6.95
C PRO A 137 -5.04 -6.68 -8.37
N LEU A 138 -4.08 -6.76 -9.31
CA LEU A 138 -4.38 -7.15 -10.68
C LEU A 138 -4.92 -8.59 -10.74
N MET A 139 -4.29 -9.53 -10.03
CA MET A 139 -4.76 -10.92 -9.95
C MET A 139 -6.18 -11.00 -9.37
N TYR A 140 -6.47 -10.25 -8.30
CA TYR A 140 -7.82 -10.20 -7.73
C TYR A 140 -8.84 -9.55 -8.67
N ALA A 141 -8.48 -8.47 -9.37
CA ALA A 141 -9.34 -7.85 -10.38
C ALA A 141 -9.62 -8.81 -11.54
N THR A 142 -8.62 -9.56 -12.01
CA THR A 142 -8.80 -10.59 -13.04
C THR A 142 -9.71 -11.71 -12.54
N ALA A 143 -9.55 -12.17 -11.30
CA ALA A 143 -10.43 -13.18 -10.70
C ALA A 143 -11.90 -12.70 -10.67
N TRP A 144 -12.14 -11.45 -10.28
CA TRP A 144 -13.49 -10.86 -10.33
C TRP A 144 -14.06 -10.78 -11.74
N ALA A 145 -13.24 -10.40 -12.73
CA ALA A 145 -13.66 -10.39 -14.13
C ALA A 145 -14.06 -11.79 -14.62
N VAL A 146 -13.33 -12.84 -14.21
CA VAL A 146 -13.68 -14.23 -14.51
C VAL A 146 -15.00 -14.63 -13.86
N VAL A 147 -15.21 -14.30 -12.58
CA VAL A 147 -16.46 -14.63 -11.85
C VAL A 147 -17.67 -13.95 -12.51
N ILE A 148 -17.55 -12.66 -12.85
CA ILE A 148 -18.62 -11.91 -13.53
C ILE A 148 -18.86 -12.48 -14.93
N GLY A 149 -17.81 -12.67 -15.72
CA GLY A 149 -17.90 -13.18 -17.09
C GLY A 149 -18.55 -14.57 -17.13
N ALA A 150 -18.19 -15.46 -16.21
CA ALA A 150 -18.80 -16.78 -16.08
C ALA A 150 -20.29 -16.74 -15.72
N ARG A 151 -20.74 -15.70 -14.99
CA ARG A 151 -22.16 -15.53 -14.69
C ARG A 151 -22.95 -14.97 -15.87
N LEU A 152 -22.41 -13.98 -16.58
CA LEU A 152 -23.07 -13.35 -17.73
C LEU A 152 -23.13 -14.22 -18.99
N ALA A 153 -22.29 -15.25 -19.07
CA ALA A 153 -22.27 -16.19 -20.18
C ALA A 153 -23.27 -17.36 -20.05
N LYS A 154 -23.98 -17.46 -18.92
CA LYS A 154 -25.06 -18.42 -18.69
C LYS A 154 -26.40 -17.81 -19.06
#